data_AF-Q9ZIX0-F1
#
_entry.id   AF-Q9ZIX0-F1
#
_cell.length_a   1.000
_cell.length_b   1.000
_cell.length_c   1.000
_cell.angle_alpha   90.00
_cell.angle_beta   90.00
_cell.angle_gamma   90.00
#
_symmetry.space_group_name_H-M   'P 1'
#
loop_
_entity.id
_entity.type
_entity.pdbx_description
1 polymer ?
#
loop_
_entity_poly.entity_id
_entity_poly.type
_entity_poly.pdbx_seq_one_letter_code
_entity_poly.pdbx_strand_id
1 'polypeptide(L)'
;AAVKEFFGSSQLSQFMDQNNPLSEITHKRRISALGPGGLTRERAGFEVRDVHPTHYGRVCPIETPEGPNIGLINSLSVYAQTNEYGFLETPYRRVRDGVVTDEINYLSAIEEGNFVIAQANSNLDDEGRFLEDLVTCRSKGESSLFSREQVDYMDVSTQQIVSVGASLIP
;
A
#
# COMPACT_ATOMS: atom_id res chain seq x y z
N ALA A 1 10.03 8.49 34.89
CA ALA A 1 10.30 9.78 34.22
C ALA A 1 10.27 9.61 32.70
N ALA A 2 11.12 8.75 32.12
CA ALA A 2 11.24 8.53 30.67
C ALA A 2 9.92 8.24 29.91
N VAL A 3 8.99 7.44 30.46
CA VAL A 3 7.70 7.16 29.79
C VAL A 3 6.83 8.40 29.68
N LYS A 4 6.79 9.26 30.71
CA LYS A 4 6.04 10.51 30.66
C LYS A 4 6.65 11.50 29.67
N GLU A 5 7.98 11.49 29.56
CA GLU A 5 8.69 12.30 28.58
C GLU A 5 8.34 11.86 27.15
N PHE A 6 8.36 10.55 26.87
CA PHE A 6 7.96 10.02 25.56
C PHE A 6 6.55 10.47 25.14
N PHE A 7 5.54 10.31 25.99
CA PHE A 7 4.17 10.73 25.65
C PHE A 7 3.94 12.25 25.73
N GLY A 8 4.82 12.99 26.41
CA GLY A 8 4.66 14.44 26.60
C GLY A 8 5.40 15.31 25.58
N SER A 9 6.54 14.83 25.04
CA SER A 9 7.43 15.63 24.19
C SER A 9 7.84 14.98 22.87
N SER A 10 7.48 13.71 22.63
CA SER A 10 7.79 13.04 21.35
C SER A 10 7.03 13.69 20.19
N GLN A 11 7.72 13.88 19.06
CA GLN A 11 7.12 14.35 17.81
C GLN A 11 6.04 13.41 17.25
N LEU A 12 6.10 12.13 17.62
CA LEU A 12 5.12 11.12 17.21
C LEU A 12 3.91 11.04 18.17
N SER A 13 4.01 11.67 19.35
CA SER A 13 2.88 11.79 20.27
C SER A 13 2.17 13.12 20.03
N GLN A 14 1.13 13.08 19.20
CA GLN A 14 0.42 14.26 18.74
C GLN A 14 -0.98 14.34 19.32
N PHE A 15 -1.53 15.55 19.43
CA PHE A 15 -2.95 15.72 19.72
C PHE A 15 -3.77 15.14 18.57
N MET A 16 -4.74 14.30 18.90
CA MET A 16 -5.56 13.63 17.92
C MET A 16 -6.42 14.65 17.17
N ASP A 17 -6.32 14.65 15.83
CA ASP A 17 -7.29 15.33 14.97
C ASP A 17 -8.69 14.68 15.13
N GLN A 18 -9.63 15.45 15.66
CA GLN A 18 -10.99 15.03 16.02
C GLN A 18 -12.05 15.91 15.34
N ASN A 19 -11.73 16.53 14.20
CA ASN A 19 -12.69 17.37 13.48
C ASN A 19 -13.90 16.56 12.97
N ASN A 20 -13.69 15.29 12.60
CA ASN A 20 -14.74 14.36 12.20
C ASN A 20 -14.20 12.90 12.31
N PRO A 21 -15.08 11.87 12.20
CA PRO A 21 -14.65 10.47 12.32
C PRO A 21 -13.59 10.04 11.30
N LEU A 22 -13.63 10.57 10.08
CA LEU A 22 -12.64 10.25 9.05
C LEU A 22 -11.27 10.82 9.43
N SER A 23 -11.20 12.06 9.91
CA SER A 23 -9.96 12.68 10.41
C SER A 23 -9.31 11.82 11.51
N GLU A 24 -10.11 11.30 12.44
CA GLU A 24 -9.61 10.44 13.52
C GLU A 24 -9.02 9.13 12.98
N ILE A 25 -9.74 8.46 12.07
CA ILE A 25 -9.30 7.18 11.49
C ILE A 25 -8.04 7.37 10.62
N THR A 26 -8.05 8.38 9.75
CA THR A 26 -6.90 8.72 8.90
C THR A 26 -5.67 9.07 9.74
N HIS A 27 -5.84 9.83 10.83
CA HIS A 27 -4.72 10.19 11.70
C HIS A 27 -4.10 8.96 12.37
N LYS A 28 -4.91 8.01 12.84
CA LYS A 28 -4.41 6.75 13.43
C LYS A 28 -3.71 5.83 12.41
N ARG A 29 -4.04 5.96 11.12
CA ARG A 29 -3.45 5.18 10.01
C ARG A 29 -2.32 5.90 9.27
N ARG A 30 -1.80 6.99 9.85
CA ARG A 30 -0.73 7.80 9.28
C ARG A 30 0.64 7.21 9.60
N ILE A 31 1.52 7.22 8.63
CA ILE A 31 2.93 6.84 8.75
C ILE A 31 3.77 8.11 8.58
N SER A 32 4.79 8.27 9.42
CA SER A 32 5.74 9.39 9.30
C SER A 32 7.17 8.89 9.19
N ALA A 33 7.90 9.43 8.22
CA ALA A 33 9.35 9.26 8.10
C ALA A 33 10.14 10.22 9.02
N LEU A 34 9.44 11.13 9.72
CA LEU A 34 10.01 12.09 10.64
C LEU A 34 10.02 11.53 12.07
N GLY A 35 10.92 12.04 12.92
CA GLY A 35 10.98 11.68 14.33
C GLY A 35 12.36 11.14 14.74
N PRO A 36 12.50 10.67 16.00
CA PRO A 36 13.75 10.11 16.49
C PRO A 36 14.23 8.93 15.63
N GLY A 37 15.44 9.03 15.08
CA GLY A 37 16.00 8.02 14.17
C GLY A 37 15.47 8.07 12.73
N GLY A 38 14.54 8.97 12.43
CA GLY A 38 14.01 9.22 11.09
C GLY A 38 14.74 10.33 10.33
N LEU A 39 14.10 10.80 9.27
CA LEU A 39 14.57 11.90 8.44
C LEU A 39 14.25 13.26 9.08
N THR A 40 15.05 14.27 8.76
CA THR A 40 14.69 15.68 8.98
C THR A 40 14.23 16.31 7.68
N ARG A 41 13.39 17.34 7.75
CA ARG A 41 12.85 18.03 6.56
C ARG A 41 13.94 18.54 5.61
N GLU A 42 15.05 19.01 6.18
CA GLU A 42 16.20 19.56 5.46
C GLU A 42 17.06 18.48 4.80
N ARG A 43 17.09 17.27 5.36
CA ARG A 43 17.86 16.14 4.82
C ARG A 43 17.05 15.26 3.88
N ALA A 44 15.73 15.41 3.88
CA ALA A 44 14.84 14.69 3.00
C ALA A 44 14.85 15.30 1.58
N GLY A 45 15.70 14.73 0.72
CA GLY A 45 15.77 15.06 -0.71
C GLY A 45 14.55 14.59 -1.49
N PHE A 46 14.62 14.74 -2.82
CA PHE A 46 13.53 14.35 -3.72
C PHE A 46 13.28 12.83 -3.72
N GLU A 47 14.34 12.01 -3.77
CA GLU A 47 14.25 10.55 -3.91
C GLU A 47 13.44 9.86 -2.81
N VAL A 48 13.48 10.37 -1.58
CA VAL A 48 12.74 9.81 -0.43
C VAL A 48 11.30 10.29 -0.35
N ARG A 49 10.94 11.34 -1.10
CA ARG A 49 9.59 11.91 -1.14
C ARG A 49 8.78 11.41 -2.33
N ASP A 50 9.46 10.87 -3.34
CA ASP A 50 8.85 10.38 -4.55
C ASP A 50 8.07 9.08 -4.31
N VAL A 51 7.12 8.79 -5.20
CA VAL A 51 6.29 7.59 -5.10
C VAL A 51 7.06 6.40 -5.67
N HIS A 52 7.40 5.44 -4.81
CA HIS A 52 8.05 4.22 -5.24
C HIS A 52 7.01 3.16 -5.68
N PRO A 53 7.28 2.34 -6.72
CA PRO A 53 6.36 1.29 -7.17
C PRO A 53 5.90 0.32 -6.08
N THR A 54 6.76 0.04 -5.09
CA THR A 54 6.42 -0.84 -3.96
C THR A 54 5.37 -0.28 -3.00
N HIS A 55 5.05 1.02 -3.10
CA HIS A 55 3.94 1.62 -2.35
C HIS A 55 2.59 1.04 -2.75
N TYR A 56 2.50 0.42 -3.94
CA TYR A 56 1.29 -0.22 -4.43
C TYR A 56 0.66 -1.16 -3.39
N GLY A 57 -0.59 -0.89 -3.01
CA GLY A 57 -1.33 -1.68 -2.02
C GLY A 57 -0.92 -1.47 -0.56
N ARG A 58 0.17 -0.72 -0.29
CA ARG A 58 0.78 -0.57 1.04
C ARG A 58 0.63 0.85 1.60
N VAL A 59 1.00 1.83 0.79
CA VAL A 59 0.99 3.25 1.14
C VAL A 59 0.24 3.99 0.06
N CYS A 60 -0.71 4.84 0.46
CA CYS A 60 -1.50 5.60 -0.50
C CYS A 60 -0.61 6.61 -1.22
N PRO A 61 -0.56 6.58 -2.58
CA PRO A 61 0.31 7.47 -3.34
C PRO A 61 -0.21 8.92 -3.41
N ILE A 62 -1.48 9.15 -3.10
CA ILE A 62 -2.15 10.45 -3.27
C ILE A 62 -2.45 11.16 -1.95
N GLU A 63 -2.56 10.43 -0.83
CA GLU A 63 -2.83 11.03 0.47
C GLU A 63 -1.52 11.34 1.20
N THR A 64 -1.01 12.54 0.96
CA THR A 64 0.12 13.16 1.65
C THR A 64 -0.21 14.64 1.91
N PRO A 65 0.25 15.24 3.02
CA PRO A 65 0.16 16.68 3.19
C PRO A 65 0.93 17.42 2.09
N GLU A 66 0.39 18.55 1.65
CA GLU A 66 1.10 19.46 0.77
C GLU A 66 2.20 20.24 1.53
N GLY A 67 3.10 20.88 0.78
CA GLY A 67 4.13 21.75 1.33
C GLY A 67 5.35 21.00 1.89
N PRO A 68 5.99 21.48 2.98
CA PRO A 68 7.29 20.96 3.42
C PRO A 68 7.31 19.47 3.82
N ASN A 69 6.15 18.90 4.15
CA ASN A 69 6.03 17.50 4.60
C ASN A 69 5.58 16.55 3.47
N ILE A 70 5.47 17.01 2.23
CA ILE A 70 5.09 16.17 1.10
C ILE A 70 6.04 14.96 0.96
N GLY A 71 5.45 13.78 0.85
CA GLY A 71 6.16 12.50 0.75
C GLY A 71 6.82 12.00 2.04
N LEU A 72 6.73 12.74 3.14
CA LEU A 72 7.29 12.34 4.46
C LEU A 72 6.23 11.89 5.44
N ILE A 73 4.97 12.17 5.11
CA ILE A 73 3.81 11.74 5.85
C ILE A 73 2.85 11.14 4.83
N ASN A 74 2.53 9.88 5.00
CA ASN A 74 1.61 9.17 4.11
C ASN A 74 0.56 8.43 4.94
N SER A 75 -0.50 7.98 4.28
CA SER A 75 -1.53 7.14 4.89
C SER A 75 -1.39 5.69 4.41
N LEU A 76 -1.66 4.74 5.31
CA LEU A 76 -1.79 3.33 4.94
C LEU A 76 -2.92 3.13 3.93
N SER A 77 -2.67 2.28 2.93
CA SER A 77 -3.72 1.86 2.00
C SER A 77 -4.78 1.01 2.71
N VAL A 78 -5.92 0.78 2.05
CA VAL A 78 -7.12 0.16 2.65
C VAL A 78 -6.82 -1.22 3.25
N TYR A 79 -6.17 -2.11 2.50
CA TYR A 79 -5.90 -3.48 2.92
C TYR A 79 -4.46 -3.72 3.43
N ALA A 80 -3.64 -2.67 3.49
CA ALA A 80 -2.26 -2.76 3.95
C ALA A 80 -2.20 -3.20 5.41
N GLN A 81 -1.26 -4.09 5.72
CA GLN A 81 -0.97 -4.55 7.08
C GLN A 81 0.54 -4.61 7.33
N THR A 82 0.92 -4.63 8.60
CA THR A 82 2.31 -4.84 9.05
C THR A 82 2.50 -6.29 9.45
N ASN A 83 3.56 -6.93 8.98
CA ASN A 83 3.92 -8.28 9.38
C ASN A 83 4.68 -8.35 10.71
N GLU A 84 5.06 -9.54 11.14
CA GLU A 84 5.77 -9.78 12.40
C GLU A 84 7.13 -9.06 12.51
N TYR A 85 7.76 -8.74 11.38
CA TYR A 85 9.03 -8.01 11.30
C TYR A 85 8.83 -6.50 11.14
N GLY A 86 7.58 -6.03 11.00
CA GLY A 86 7.25 -4.62 10.80
C GLY A 86 7.29 -4.15 9.33
N PHE A 87 7.41 -5.06 8.36
CA PHE A 87 7.28 -4.72 6.93
C PHE A 87 5.82 -4.61 6.51
N LEU A 88 5.56 -3.77 5.52
CA LEU A 88 4.23 -3.60 4.94
C LEU A 88 3.94 -4.71 3.92
N GLU A 89 2.77 -5.31 4.06
CA GLU A 89 2.23 -6.34 3.20
C GLU A 89 0.85 -5.95 2.69
N THR A 90 0.49 -6.50 1.53
CA THR A 90 -0.82 -6.30 0.90
C THR A 90 -1.35 -7.66 0.45
N PRO A 91 -2.68 -7.88 0.50
CA PRO A 91 -3.25 -9.15 0.11
C PRO A 91 -3.36 -9.30 -1.40
N TYR A 92 -3.17 -10.53 -1.87
CA TYR A 92 -3.35 -10.96 -3.25
C TYR A 92 -4.09 -12.30 -3.32
N ARG A 93 -4.89 -12.50 -4.38
CA ARG A 93 -5.53 -13.78 -4.70
C ARG A 93 -4.54 -14.67 -5.44
N ARG A 94 -4.39 -15.92 -5.00
CA ARG A 94 -3.50 -16.89 -5.64
C ARG A 94 -4.11 -17.38 -6.96
N VAL A 95 -3.31 -17.43 -8.02
CA VAL A 95 -3.66 -18.10 -9.28
C VAL A 95 -3.01 -19.49 -9.29
N ARG A 96 -3.79 -20.53 -9.59
CA ARG A 96 -3.32 -21.91 -9.71
C ARG A 96 -3.82 -22.50 -11.02
N ASP A 97 -2.91 -22.98 -11.86
CA ASP A 97 -3.23 -23.61 -13.15
C ASP A 97 -4.16 -22.76 -14.04
N GLY A 98 -3.96 -21.43 -14.03
CA GLY A 98 -4.75 -20.46 -14.80
C GLY A 98 -6.11 -20.09 -14.20
N VAL A 99 -6.42 -20.57 -13.00
CA VAL A 99 -7.66 -20.26 -12.27
C VAL A 99 -7.34 -19.35 -11.09
N VAL A 100 -8.04 -18.20 -11.00
CA VAL A 100 -7.96 -17.30 -9.86
C VAL A 100 -8.77 -17.86 -8.70
N THR A 101 -8.08 -18.14 -7.59
CA THR A 101 -8.70 -18.75 -6.40
C THR A 101 -9.14 -17.71 -5.37
N ASP A 102 -9.92 -18.13 -4.38
CA ASP A 102 -10.29 -17.30 -3.21
C ASP A 102 -9.26 -17.37 -2.07
N GLU A 103 -8.14 -18.07 -2.28
CA GLU A 103 -7.03 -18.09 -1.34
C GLU A 103 -6.31 -16.73 -1.37
N ILE A 104 -6.25 -16.08 -0.21
CA ILE A 104 -5.60 -14.79 -0.04
C ILE A 104 -4.24 -14.99 0.64
N ASN A 105 -3.18 -14.50 0.00
CA ASN A 105 -1.85 -14.43 0.60
C ASN A 105 -1.42 -12.97 0.75
N TYR A 106 -0.92 -12.63 1.93
CA TYR A 106 -0.28 -11.33 2.16
C TYR A 106 1.17 -11.42 1.71
N LEU A 107 1.59 -10.52 0.84
CA LEU A 107 2.96 -10.48 0.33
C LEU A 107 3.64 -9.17 0.73
N SER A 108 4.85 -9.29 1.26
CA SER A 108 5.76 -8.17 1.45
C SER A 108 6.26 -7.63 0.11
N ALA A 109 6.82 -6.42 0.11
CA ALA A 109 7.38 -5.82 -1.11
C ALA A 109 8.51 -6.67 -1.73
N ILE A 110 9.21 -7.45 -0.90
CA ILE A 110 10.31 -8.33 -1.33
C ILE A 110 9.75 -9.56 -2.04
N GLU A 111 8.73 -10.19 -1.46
CA GLU A 111 8.09 -11.37 -2.04
C GLU A 111 7.34 -11.03 -3.32
N GLU A 112 6.63 -9.90 -3.34
CA GLU A 112 5.87 -9.41 -4.50
C GLU A 112 6.74 -9.33 -5.77
N GLY A 113 8.00 -8.90 -5.64
CA GLY A 113 8.91 -8.72 -6.77
C GLY A 113 9.25 -9.99 -7.55
N ASN A 114 8.96 -11.18 -7.01
CA ASN A 114 9.22 -12.45 -7.66
C ASN A 114 8.05 -12.99 -8.49
N PHE A 115 6.88 -12.37 -8.39
CA PHE A 115 5.65 -12.86 -8.99
C PHE A 115 5.12 -11.94 -10.10
N VAL A 116 4.26 -12.49 -10.95
CA VAL A 116 3.47 -11.74 -11.94
C VAL A 116 2.07 -11.54 -11.38
N ILE A 117 1.65 -10.28 -11.24
CA ILE A 117 0.40 -9.91 -10.57
C ILE A 117 -0.55 -9.21 -11.54
N ALA A 118 -1.71 -9.82 -11.76
CA ALA A 118 -2.79 -9.25 -12.56
C ALA A 118 -3.58 -8.18 -11.79
N GLN A 119 -4.19 -7.26 -12.54
CA GLN A 119 -5.00 -6.18 -12.00
C GLN A 119 -6.39 -6.70 -11.56
N ALA A 120 -7.01 -6.03 -10.58
CA ALA A 120 -8.32 -6.43 -10.05
C ALA A 120 -9.46 -6.33 -11.08
N ASN A 121 -9.28 -5.54 -12.13
CA ASN A 121 -10.28 -5.30 -13.18
C ASN A 121 -10.10 -6.22 -14.41
N SER A 122 -9.17 -7.18 -14.38
CA SER A 122 -9.06 -8.18 -15.44
C SER A 122 -10.32 -9.04 -15.50
N ASN A 123 -10.82 -9.31 -16.71
CA ASN A 123 -12.07 -10.03 -16.89
C ASN A 123 -11.85 -11.54 -16.65
N LEU A 124 -12.72 -12.13 -15.83
CA LEU A 124 -12.72 -13.56 -15.53
C LEU A 124 -14.01 -14.21 -16.04
N ASP A 125 -13.93 -15.49 -16.39
CA ASP A 125 -15.11 -16.32 -16.63
C ASP A 125 -15.76 -16.83 -15.33
N ASP A 126 -16.86 -17.57 -15.45
CA ASP A 126 -17.59 -18.14 -14.30
C ASP A 126 -16.77 -19.17 -13.52
N GLU A 127 -15.71 -19.75 -14.11
CA GLU A 127 -14.78 -20.67 -13.45
C GLU A 127 -13.57 -19.95 -12.83
N GLY A 128 -13.46 -18.63 -12.98
CA GLY A 128 -12.37 -17.82 -12.45
C GLY A 128 -11.11 -17.80 -13.33
N ARG A 129 -11.19 -18.16 -14.61
CA ARG A 129 -10.08 -18.06 -15.56
C ARG A 129 -10.10 -16.72 -16.29
N PHE A 130 -8.93 -16.24 -16.70
CA PHE A 130 -8.84 -15.03 -17.53
C PHE A 130 -9.48 -15.25 -18.92
N LEU A 131 -10.37 -14.33 -19.29
CA LEU A 131 -11.04 -14.36 -20.59
C LEU A 131 -10.07 -14.05 -21.74
N GLU A 132 -9.18 -13.09 -21.54
CA GLU A 132 -8.15 -12.73 -22.51
C GLU A 132 -6.93 -13.66 -22.42
N ASP A 133 -6.31 -13.97 -23.57
CA ASP A 133 -5.07 -14.75 -23.61
C ASP A 133 -3.87 -13.94 -23.06
N LEU A 134 -3.89 -12.62 -23.23
CA LEU A 134 -2.90 -11.68 -22.71
C LEU A 134 -3.54 -10.76 -21.67
N VAL A 135 -2.98 -10.76 -20.47
CA VAL A 135 -3.49 -10.02 -19.31
C VAL A 135 -2.49 -8.94 -18.91
N THR A 136 -3.00 -7.73 -18.64
CA THR A 136 -2.19 -6.64 -18.10
C THR A 136 -1.77 -6.97 -16.67
N CYS A 137 -0.48 -7.20 -16.49
CA CYS A 137 0.09 -7.55 -15.20
C CYS A 137 1.25 -6.63 -14.85
N ARG A 138 1.66 -6.68 -13.59
CA ARG A 138 2.88 -6.05 -13.10
C ARG A 138 3.85 -7.10 -12.58
N SER A 139 5.13 -6.90 -12.85
CA SER A 139 6.21 -7.68 -12.27
C SER A 139 7.45 -6.81 -12.15
N LYS A 140 8.19 -6.94 -11.05
CA LYS A 140 9.42 -6.17 -10.77
C LYS A 140 9.30 -4.65 -10.95
N GLY A 141 8.12 -4.09 -10.64
CA GLY A 141 7.85 -2.66 -10.73
C GLY A 141 7.48 -2.15 -12.13
N GLU A 142 7.48 -3.01 -13.15
CA GLU A 142 7.07 -2.66 -14.51
C GLU A 142 5.71 -3.28 -14.84
N SER A 143 4.94 -2.59 -15.68
CA SER A 143 3.64 -3.08 -16.17
C SER A 143 3.77 -3.49 -17.64
N SER A 144 3.32 -4.70 -17.96
CA SER A 144 3.33 -5.23 -19.33
C SER A 144 2.24 -6.29 -19.52
N LEU A 145 2.12 -6.81 -20.75
CA LEU A 145 1.20 -7.90 -21.07
C LEU A 145 1.89 -9.24 -20.85
N PHE A 146 1.23 -10.14 -20.14
CA PHE A 146 1.69 -11.51 -19.89
C PHE A 146 0.64 -12.50 -20.38
N SER A 147 1.08 -13.71 -20.74
CA SER A 147 0.15 -14.82 -21.00
C SER A 147 -0.60 -15.16 -19.71
N ARG A 148 -1.88 -15.49 -19.80
CA ARG A 148 -2.68 -15.85 -18.60
C ARG A 148 -2.08 -17.01 -17.79
N GLU A 149 -1.31 -17.89 -18.43
CA GLU A 149 -0.63 -19.02 -17.79
C GLU A 149 0.61 -18.60 -16.99
N GLN A 150 1.12 -17.38 -17.19
CA GLN A 150 2.27 -16.83 -16.47
C GLN A 150 1.86 -16.05 -15.22
N VAL A 151 0.56 -15.83 -15.00
CA VAL A 151 0.06 -15.04 -13.87
C VAL A 151 0.09 -15.88 -12.60
N ASP A 152 0.74 -15.37 -11.56
CA ASP A 152 0.87 -16.06 -10.26
C ASP A 152 -0.18 -15.59 -9.25
N TYR A 153 -0.54 -14.30 -9.31
CA TYR A 153 -1.44 -13.64 -8.36
C TYR A 153 -2.33 -12.61 -9.06
N MET A 154 -3.40 -12.20 -8.39
CA MET A 154 -4.29 -11.12 -8.81
C MET A 154 -4.62 -10.21 -7.62
N ASP A 155 -4.81 -8.93 -7.87
CA ASP A 155 -5.32 -7.98 -6.88
C ASP A 155 -6.68 -8.42 -6.31
N VAL A 156 -6.91 -8.11 -5.03
CA VAL A 156 -8.18 -8.44 -4.36
C VAL A 156 -9.27 -7.42 -4.72
N SER A 157 -8.90 -6.14 -4.85
CA SER A 157 -9.85 -5.06 -5.11
C SER A 157 -9.16 -3.88 -5.79
N THR A 158 -9.88 -3.17 -6.65
CA THR A 158 -9.39 -1.92 -7.26
C THR A 158 -9.12 -0.83 -6.21
N GLN A 159 -9.80 -0.89 -5.07
CA GLN A 159 -9.62 0.06 -3.97
C GLN A 159 -8.37 -0.21 -3.12
N GLN A 160 -7.65 -1.32 -3.34
CA GLN A 160 -6.52 -1.68 -2.49
C GLN A 160 -5.34 -0.70 -2.59
N ILE A 161 -5.23 0.05 -3.69
CA ILE A 161 -4.13 0.97 -3.97
C ILE A 161 -4.22 2.21 -3.08
N VAL A 162 -5.44 2.66 -2.79
CA VAL A 162 -5.72 3.95 -2.14
C VAL A 162 -5.91 3.80 -0.64
N SER A 163 -5.91 4.92 0.07
CA SER A 163 -6.23 5.01 1.50
C SER A 163 -7.75 5.06 1.74
N VAL A 164 -8.12 4.98 3.02
CA VAL A 164 -9.50 5.12 3.49
C VAL A 164 -10.11 6.48 3.12
N GLY A 165 -9.31 7.57 3.14
CA GLY A 165 -9.80 8.89 2.74
C GLY A 165 -10.09 8.96 1.24
N ALA A 166 -9.13 8.53 0.43
CA ALA A 166 -9.25 8.57 -1.02
C ALA A 166 -10.31 7.59 -1.58
N SER A 167 -10.55 6.46 -0.92
CA SER A 167 -11.54 5.47 -1.37
C SER A 167 -13.00 5.93 -1.22
N LEU A 168 -13.24 7.03 -0.50
CA LEU A 168 -14.57 7.63 -0.31
C LEU A 168 -14.93 8.65 -1.39
N ILE A 169 -14.00 8.96 -2.30
CA ILE A 169 -14.25 9.84 -3.45
C ILE A 169 -14.89 8.99 -4.56
N PRO A 170 -16.07 9.38 -5.09
CA PRO A 170 -16.80 8.62 -6.10
C PRO A 170 -16.16 8.68 -7.50
#